data_AF-A0A1U7NKK8-F1
#
_entry.id   AF-A0A1U7NKK8-F1
#
_cell.length_a   1.000
_cell.length_b   1.000
_cell.length_c   1.000
_cell.angle_alpha   90.00
_cell.angle_beta   90.00
_cell.angle_gamma   90.00
#
_symmetry.space_group_name_H-M   'P 1'
#
loop_
_entity.id
_entity.type
_entity.pdbx_description
1 polymer ?
#
loop_
_entity_poly.entity_id
_entity_poly.type
_entity_poly.pdbx_seq_one_letter_code
_entity_poly.pdbx_strand_id
1 'polypeptide(L)'
;MKNENQNKSSRSVERDQEDLYLAISEQARGHGAGSCLLEAIQEKYANQKIVLMIEQLDEKAAHFAQRIARKKFYQRNGFVSSNLLAKFPSGMMEIMQTGSSISKQEWIDLQKYALGKFFYFMSRMKVDS
;
A
#
# COMPACT_ATOMS: atom_id res chain seq x y z
N MET A 1 -16.69 -45.90 9.72
CA MET A 1 -17.07 -44.86 10.70
C MET A 1 -16.46 -43.54 10.25
N LYS A 2 -17.35 -42.58 9.93
CA LYS A 2 -17.28 -41.11 9.81
C LYS A 2 -16.10 -40.39 9.12
N ASN A 3 -16.52 -39.58 8.14
CA ASN A 3 -15.91 -38.44 7.44
C ASN A 3 -15.49 -37.27 8.34
N GLU A 4 -14.64 -36.39 7.79
CA GLU A 4 -14.72 -34.91 7.68
C GLU A 4 -13.28 -34.38 7.51
N ASN A 5 -12.76 -33.97 6.34
CA ASN A 5 -13.12 -32.86 5.45
C ASN A 5 -13.29 -31.51 6.15
N GLN A 6 -12.69 -30.47 5.56
CA GLN A 6 -12.64 -29.03 5.94
C GLN A 6 -11.45 -28.68 6.85
N ASN A 7 -10.43 -27.96 6.37
CA ASN A 7 -10.58 -26.57 5.98
C ASN A 7 -9.62 -26.19 4.84
N LYS A 8 -10.11 -26.30 3.60
CA LYS A 8 -9.76 -25.36 2.53
C LYS A 8 -10.29 -24.00 2.99
N SER A 9 -9.41 -23.08 3.40
CA SER A 9 -9.76 -21.66 3.32
C SER A 9 -9.31 -21.13 1.97
N SER A 10 -10.09 -21.52 0.97
CA SER A 10 -10.31 -20.73 -0.22
C SER A 10 -10.86 -19.36 0.21
N ARG A 11 -9.98 -18.35 0.28
CA ARG A 11 -10.39 -17.00 -0.09
C ARG A 11 -10.11 -16.85 -1.57
N SER A 12 -11.21 -16.79 -2.30
CA SER A 12 -11.34 -16.41 -3.69
C SER A 12 -10.29 -15.38 -4.09
N VAL A 13 -9.46 -15.71 -5.08
CA VAL A 13 -8.66 -14.75 -5.83
C VAL A 13 -9.66 -13.93 -6.66
N GLU A 14 -10.26 -12.94 -6.02
CA GLU A 14 -11.25 -12.06 -6.63
C GLU A 14 -10.51 -10.93 -7.34
N ARG A 15 -10.17 -11.18 -8.62
CA ARG A 15 -9.62 -10.21 -9.61
C ARG A 15 -8.85 -9.06 -8.97
N ASP A 16 -7.63 -9.37 -8.53
CA ASP A 16 -6.67 -8.36 -8.12
C ASP A 16 -6.40 -7.46 -9.33
N GLN A 17 -6.95 -6.26 -9.28
CA GLN A 17 -6.39 -5.12 -9.98
C GLN A 17 -4.90 -5.10 -9.60
N GLU A 18 -3.99 -5.03 -10.59
CA GLU A 18 -2.54 -5.21 -10.40
C GLU A 18 -1.94 -4.14 -9.48
N ASP A 19 -2.19 -4.27 -8.18
CA ASP A 19 -1.60 -3.47 -7.13
C ASP A 19 -0.17 -3.97 -6.98
N LEU A 20 0.80 -3.10 -7.25
CA LEU A 20 2.21 -3.43 -7.08
C LEU A 20 2.49 -3.59 -5.58
N TYR A 21 2.68 -4.83 -5.12
CA TYR A 21 2.97 -5.14 -3.72
C TYR A 21 4.47 -5.21 -3.45
N LEU A 22 4.91 -4.51 -2.40
CA LEU A 22 6.25 -4.69 -1.82
C LEU A 22 6.16 -5.70 -0.67
N ALA A 23 6.66 -6.91 -0.88
CA ALA A 23 6.65 -7.98 0.12
C ALA A 23 8.07 -8.46 0.45
N ILE A 24 8.36 -8.62 1.74
CA ILE A 24 9.55 -9.29 2.24
C ILE A 24 9.16 -10.69 2.68
N SER A 25 9.96 -11.69 2.28
CA SER A 25 9.75 -13.09 2.67
C SER A 25 9.72 -13.22 4.19
N GLU A 26 8.91 -14.14 4.71
CA GLU A 26 8.73 -14.28 6.16
C GLU A 26 10.05 -14.56 6.88
N GLN A 27 10.94 -15.34 6.26
CA GLN A 27 12.24 -15.69 6.82
C GLN A 27 13.18 -14.47 6.95
N ALA A 28 13.01 -13.44 6.11
CA ALA A 28 13.85 -12.25 6.10
C ALA A 28 13.29 -11.09 6.94
N ARG A 29 12.07 -11.21 7.49
CA ARG A 29 11.48 -10.18 8.36
C ARG A 29 12.29 -10.03 9.65
N GLY A 30 12.35 -8.82 10.18
CA GLY A 30 13.10 -8.53 11.43
C GLY A 30 14.61 -8.40 11.27
N HIS A 31 15.18 -8.74 10.11
CA HIS A 31 16.63 -8.72 9.85
C HIS A 31 17.09 -7.51 9.01
N GLY A 32 16.25 -6.48 8.89
CA GLY A 32 16.60 -5.25 8.16
C GLY A 32 16.48 -5.31 6.63
N ALA A 33 16.17 -6.46 6.03
CA ALA A 33 16.05 -6.62 4.58
C ALA A 33 15.09 -5.59 3.92
N GLY A 34 13.94 -5.33 4.56
CA GLY A 34 13.00 -4.32 4.07
C GLY A 34 13.52 -2.89 4.13
N SER A 35 14.31 -2.56 5.17
CA SER A 35 14.96 -1.25 5.26
C SER A 35 16.01 -1.08 4.18
N CYS A 36 16.88 -2.07 3.99
CA CYS A 36 17.90 -2.04 2.94
C CYS A 36 17.28 -1.93 1.54
N LEU A 37 16.16 -2.62 1.28
CA LEU A 37 15.42 -2.47 0.02
C LEU A 37 14.89 -1.05 -0.19
N LEU A 38 14.29 -0.44 0.84
CA LEU A 38 13.77 0.93 0.75
C LEU A 38 14.89 1.96 0.61
N GLU A 39 16.05 1.74 1.24
CA GLU A 39 17.26 2.56 1.06
C GLU A 39 17.74 2.46 -0.39
N ALA A 40 17.91 1.26 -0.94
CA ALA A 40 18.35 1.07 -2.32
C ALA A 40 17.38 1.67 -3.36
N ILE A 41 16.07 1.59 -3.12
CA ILE A 41 15.07 2.26 -3.96
C ILE A 41 15.24 3.78 -3.89
N GLN A 42 15.38 4.34 -2.69
CA GLN A 42 15.56 5.79 -2.51
C GLN A 42 16.86 6.29 -3.13
N GLU A 43 17.97 5.54 -3.04
CA GLU A 43 19.24 5.88 -3.69
C GLU A 43 19.12 5.85 -5.21
N LYS A 44 18.51 4.79 -5.77
CA LYS A 44 18.34 4.65 -7.22
C LYS A 44 17.45 5.73 -7.83
N TYR A 45 16.45 6.19 -7.07
CA TYR A 45 15.46 7.16 -7.51
C TYR A 45 15.53 8.47 -6.72
N ALA A 46 16.74 8.89 -6.29
CA ALA A 46 16.95 10.02 -5.36
C ALA A 46 16.32 11.36 -5.80
N ASN A 47 16.13 11.56 -7.11
CA ASN A 47 15.54 12.78 -7.68
C ASN A 47 14.05 12.61 -8.06
N GLN A 48 13.40 11.54 -7.61
CA GLN A 48 11.99 11.26 -7.90
C GLN A 48 11.16 11.25 -6.63
N LYS A 49 9.85 11.47 -6.78
CA LYS A 49 8.87 11.23 -5.72
C LYS A 49 8.57 9.74 -5.68
N ILE A 50 8.71 9.12 -4.51
CA ILE A 50 8.29 7.73 -4.31
C ILE A 50 7.06 7.76 -3.41
N VAL A 51 5.99 7.12 -3.89
CA VAL A 51 4.73 7.03 -3.16
C VAL A 51 4.31 5.59 -2.97
N LEU A 52 3.66 5.32 -1.84
CA LEU A 52 3.06 4.03 -1.55
C LEU A 52 1.76 4.22 -0.78
N MET A 53 0.94 3.18 -0.77
CA MET A 53 -0.32 3.16 -0.04
C MET A 53 -0.21 2.18 1.12
N ILE A 54 -0.68 2.59 2.29
CA ILE A 54 -0.90 1.72 3.44
C ILE A 54 -2.34 1.84 3.90
N GLU A 55 -2.89 0.81 4.52
CA GLU A 55 -4.22 0.90 5.08
C GLU A 55 -4.27 1.97 6.17
N GLN A 56 -5.30 2.82 6.13
CA GLN A 56 -5.50 3.87 7.12
C GLN A 56 -5.55 3.27 8.54
N LEU A 57 -4.99 4.01 9.50
CA LEU A 57 -5.19 3.72 10.92
C LEU A 57 -6.65 3.99 11.29
N ASP A 58 -7.36 2.92 11.62
CA ASP A 58 -8.70 2.94 12.18
C ASP A 58 -8.70 1.97 13.37
N GLU A 59 -8.92 2.48 14.58
CA GLU A 59 -8.93 1.70 15.82
C GLU A 59 -10.00 0.60 15.82
N LYS A 60 -11.04 0.77 15.00
CA LYS A 60 -12.13 -0.21 14.86
C LYS A 60 -11.82 -1.27 13.80
N ALA A 61 -10.76 -1.10 13.02
CA ALA A 61 -10.38 -2.05 11.99
C ALA A 61 -9.67 -3.28 12.57
N ALA A 62 -9.90 -4.43 11.94
CA ALA A 62 -9.13 -5.63 12.24
C ALA A 62 -7.62 -5.38 12.04
N HIS A 63 -6.80 -6.05 12.86
CA HIS A 63 -5.34 -5.99 12.79
C HIS A 63 -4.72 -4.60 13.01
N PHE A 64 -5.35 -3.74 13.83
CA PHE A 64 -4.86 -2.40 14.14
C PHE A 64 -3.37 -2.34 14.54
N ALA A 65 -2.90 -3.27 15.38
CA ALA A 65 -1.48 -3.35 15.76
C ALA A 65 -0.54 -3.57 14.56
N GLN A 66 -0.94 -4.36 13.56
CA GLN A 66 -0.16 -4.57 12.35
C GLN A 66 -0.15 -3.32 11.46
N ARG A 67 -1.26 -2.60 11.39
CA ARG A 67 -1.35 -1.31 10.67
C ARG A 67 -0.41 -0.27 11.28
N ILE A 68 -0.37 -0.19 12.61
CA ILE A 68 0.59 0.66 13.33
C ILE A 68 2.03 0.24 13.01
N ALA A 69 2.34 -1.05 13.05
CA ALA A 69 3.68 -1.56 12.74
C ALA A 69 4.10 -1.19 11.31
N ARG A 70 3.19 -1.32 10.34
CA ARG A 70 3.43 -0.94 8.94
C ARG A 70 3.70 0.56 8.79
N LYS A 71 2.88 1.42 9.43
CA LYS A 71 3.09 2.87 9.40
C LYS A 71 4.44 3.25 10.02
N LYS A 72 4.75 2.72 11.20
CA LYS A 72 6.05 2.95 11.87
C LYS A 72 7.22 2.47 11.01
N PHE A 73 7.08 1.34 10.33
CA PHE A 73 8.09 0.81 9.42
C PHE A 73 8.39 1.76 8.26
N TYR A 74 7.39 2.33 7.61
CA TYR A 74 7.66 3.30 6.54
C TYR A 74 8.21 4.63 7.07
N GLN A 75 7.71 5.10 8.22
CA GLN A 75 8.22 6.31 8.88
C GLN A 75 9.69 6.23 9.25
N ARG A 76 10.15 5.12 9.83
CA ARG A 76 11.58 4.92 10.14
C ARG A 76 12.47 4.83 8.89
N ASN A 77 11.88 4.58 7.71
CA ASN A 77 12.59 4.45 6.44
C ASN A 77 12.42 5.70 5.54
N GLY A 78 12.12 6.85 6.14
CA GLY A 78 12.11 8.15 5.44
C GLY A 78 10.79 8.55 4.79
N PHE A 79 9.73 7.75 4.93
CA PHE A 79 8.41 8.11 4.40
C PHE A 79 7.62 8.95 5.38
N VAL A 80 6.89 9.94 4.87
CA VAL A 80 5.95 10.77 5.60
C VAL A 80 4.55 10.65 5.02
N SER A 81 3.53 11.01 5.78
CA SER A 81 2.17 11.10 5.24
C SER A 81 2.10 12.22 4.20
N SER A 82 1.40 11.99 3.09
CA SER A 82 1.05 13.06 2.15
C SER A 82 -0.20 13.85 2.57
N ASN A 83 -0.85 13.43 3.67
CA ASN A 83 -2.20 13.85 4.10
C ASN A 83 -3.32 13.50 3.11
N LEU A 84 -3.03 12.75 2.05
CA LEU A 84 -4.05 12.25 1.13
C LEU A 84 -4.57 10.88 1.58
N LEU A 85 -5.88 10.74 1.52
CA LEU A 85 -6.58 9.48 1.74
C LEU A 85 -7.28 9.05 0.46
N ALA A 86 -7.13 7.79 0.08
CA ALA A 86 -7.77 7.23 -1.10
C ALA A 86 -8.72 6.09 -0.70
N LYS A 87 -9.94 6.14 -1.22
CA LYS A 87 -10.96 5.11 -1.01
C LYS A 87 -10.91 4.09 -2.13
N PHE A 88 -10.62 2.84 -1.76
CA PHE A 88 -10.63 1.65 -2.61
C PHE A 88 -11.71 0.67 -2.15
N PRO A 89 -12.09 -0.33 -2.98
CA PRO A 89 -12.95 -1.42 -2.54
C PRO A 89 -12.40 -2.18 -1.31
N SER A 90 -11.08 -2.25 -1.18
CA SER A 90 -10.38 -2.85 -0.03
C SER A 90 -10.41 -2.01 1.25
N GLY A 91 -10.83 -0.74 1.16
CA GLY A 91 -10.93 0.18 2.29
C GLY A 91 -10.29 1.54 2.05
N MET A 92 -10.14 2.31 3.13
CA MET A 92 -9.42 3.58 3.11
C MET A 92 -7.91 3.35 3.21
N MET A 93 -7.18 3.98 2.30
CA MET A 93 -5.72 3.92 2.21
C MET A 93 -5.12 5.29 2.49
N GLU A 94 -4.08 5.35 3.29
CA GLU A 94 -3.21 6.50 3.47
C GLU A 94 -2.08 6.45 2.45
N ILE A 95 -1.85 7.57 1.76
CA ILE A 95 -0.76 7.72 0.80
C ILE A 95 0.46 8.28 1.55
N MET A 96 1.53 7.49 1.58
CA MET A 96 2.84 7.85 2.14
C MET A 96 3.79 8.24 1.01
N GLN A 97 4.73 9.14 1.29
CA GLN A 97 5.67 9.67 0.31
C GLN A 97 7.08 9.85 0.87
N THR A 98 8.09 9.81 0.00
CA THR A 98 9.45 10.30 0.26
C THR A 98 9.94 11.11 -0.95
N GLY A 99 10.93 11.98 -0.73
CA GLY A 99 11.34 13.02 -1.68
C GLY A 99 10.48 14.27 -1.54
N SER A 100 10.12 14.89 -2.67
CA SER A 100 9.27 16.10 -2.67
C SER A 100 7.78 15.76 -2.53
N SER A 101 7.01 16.71 -1.97
CA SER A 101 5.58 16.51 -1.72
C SER A 101 4.79 16.24 -3.00
N ILE A 102 3.91 15.25 -2.96
CA ILE A 102 2.93 14.95 -4.00
C ILE A 102 1.65 15.74 -3.73
N SER A 103 1.13 16.40 -4.75
CA SER A 103 -0.20 17.00 -4.73
C SER A 103 -1.28 15.97 -5.06
N LYS A 104 -2.53 16.26 -4.67
CA LYS A 104 -3.70 15.46 -5.04
C LYS A 104 -3.81 15.25 -6.56
N GLN A 105 -3.52 16.29 -7.35
CA GLN A 105 -3.61 16.21 -8.81
C GLN A 105 -2.52 15.32 -9.41
N GLU A 106 -1.27 15.45 -8.94
CA GLU A 106 -0.18 14.57 -9.37
C GLU A 106 -0.46 13.10 -9.04
N TRP A 107 -1.05 12.82 -7.87
CA TRP A 107 -1.48 11.47 -7.52
C TRP A 107 -2.57 10.95 -8.48
N ILE A 108 -3.59 11.76 -8.77
CA ILE A 108 -4.64 11.38 -9.73
C ILE A 108 -4.06 11.11 -11.12
N ASP A 109 -3.10 11.92 -11.58
CA ASP A 109 -2.49 11.76 -12.89
C ASP A 109 -1.56 10.54 -12.94
N LEU A 110 -0.85 10.24 -11.85
CA LEU A 110 -0.10 8.99 -11.68
C LEU A 110 -1.03 7.77 -11.77
N GLN A 111 -2.18 7.81 -11.10
CA GLN A 111 -3.16 6.72 -11.14
C GLN A 111 -3.77 6.53 -12.54
N LYS A 112 -4.09 7.63 -13.25
CA LYS A 112 -4.55 7.56 -14.65
C LYS A 112 -3.48 7.03 -15.59
N TYR A 113 -2.21 7.36 -15.34
CA TYR A 113 -1.08 6.86 -16.11
C TYR A 113 -0.90 5.35 -15.89
N ALA A 114 -0.90 4.90 -14.63
CA ALA A 114 -0.70 3.49 -14.27
C ALA A 114 -1.86 2.58 -14.68
N LEU A 115 -3.11 2.95 -14.34
CA LEU A 115 -4.30 2.14 -14.65
C LEU A 115 -4.81 2.34 -16.08
N GLY A 116 -4.47 3.46 -16.72
CA GLY A 116 -5.14 3.95 -17.92
C GLY A 116 -6.43 4.71 -17.60
N LYS A 117 -6.74 5.75 -18.40
CA LYS A 117 -7.88 6.67 -18.17
C LYS A 117 -9.23 5.96 -18.07
N PHE A 118 -9.46 4.94 -18.90
CA PHE A 118 -10.70 4.17 -18.93
C PHE A 118 -10.92 3.39 -17.63
N PHE A 119 -9.90 2.65 -17.18
CA PHE A 119 -9.99 1.87 -15.95
C PHE A 119 -9.99 2.76 -14.70
N TYR A 120 -9.27 3.88 -14.71
CA TYR A 120 -9.37 4.87 -13.64
C TYR A 120 -10.81 5.39 -13.50
N PHE A 121 -11.47 5.75 -14.59
CA PHE A 121 -12.88 6.17 -14.56
C PHE A 121 -13.80 5.09 -14.00
N MET A 122 -13.61 3.83 -14.43
CA MET A 122 -14.40 2.69 -13.98
C MET A 122 -14.14 2.30 -12.51
N SER A 123 -12.96 2.62 -11.97
CA SER A 123 -12.57 2.27 -10.59
C SER A 123 -13.40 2.99 -9.51
N ARG A 124 -14.04 4.12 -9.86
CA ARG A 124 -14.76 5.01 -8.92
C ARG A 124 -13.89 5.45 -7.72
N MET A 125 -12.57 5.43 -7.88
CA MET A 125 -11.60 5.86 -6.86
C MET A 125 -11.88 7.31 -6.46
N LYS A 126 -11.91 7.57 -5.15
CA LYS A 126 -12.03 8.91 -4.59
C LYS A 126 -10.83 9.20 -3.73
N VAL A 127 -10.31 10.42 -3.85
CA VAL A 127 -9.17 10.89 -3.06
C VAL A 127 -9.64 12.13 -2.31
N ASP A 128 -9.45 12.12 -0.99
CA ASP A 128 -9.75 13.20 -0.08
C ASP A 128 -8.44 13.77 0.50
N SER A 129 -8.49 15.01 0.98
CA SER A 129 -7.38 15.79 1.53
C SER A 129 -7.74 16.31 2.91
#